data_AF-A0A6F8YEZ1-F1
#
_entry.id   AF-A0A6F8YEZ1-F1
#
_cell.length_a   1.000
_cell.length_b   1.000
_cell.length_c   1.000
_cell.angle_alpha   90.00
_cell.angle_beta   90.00
_cell.angle_gamma   90.00
#
_symmetry.space_group_name_H-M   'P 1'
#
loop_
_entity.id
_entity.type
_entity.pdbx_description
1 polymer ?
#
loop_
_entity_poly.entity_id
_entity_poly.type
_entity_poly.pdbx_seq_one_letter_code
_entity_poly.pdbx_strand_id
1 'polypeptide(L)'
;MYQTGNPQTAGGVTYDPVDVSNPADVPAAGATAIHLLVPQSGSGTRSFFASAMGISATSLPAWVKDTFVPTAGGAAQSVQEHDGTAVALDRNALMPYSIAQWLAQESHPAIDRRNGARLRNVGTLSPTDATGLRLNTSWHPTLLREVYNVIPFAATTASTGTSYLNDLWKIFVGNNALFGICSSSRITEYGFGRLSTTRCGQVDPALRAYDSTQW
;
A
#
# COMPACT_ATOMS: atom_id res chain seq x y z
N MET A 1 4.94 15.25 3.54
CA MET A 1 3.76 14.37 3.73
C MET A 1 2.90 15.00 4.82
N TYR A 2 1.57 15.02 4.68
CA TYR A 2 0.70 15.79 5.58
C TYR A 2 0.45 15.08 6.91
N GLN A 3 0.98 15.62 8.01
CA GLN A 3 0.78 15.05 9.34
C GLN A 3 -0.15 15.90 10.23
N THR A 4 -0.31 17.19 9.92
CA THR A 4 -0.91 18.16 10.86
C THR A 4 -2.15 18.87 10.32
N GLY A 5 -2.70 18.48 9.16
CA GLY A 5 -3.83 19.17 8.52
C GLY A 5 -3.57 20.59 8.02
N ASN A 6 -2.41 21.16 8.36
CA ASN A 6 -2.04 22.52 7.95
C ASN A 6 -1.63 22.56 6.48
N PRO A 7 -1.83 23.70 5.79
CA PRO A 7 -1.30 23.93 4.46
C PRO A 7 0.20 23.61 4.36
N GLN A 8 0.64 23.03 3.25
CA GLN A 8 2.05 22.76 2.97
C GLN A 8 2.42 23.31 1.60
N THR A 9 3.61 23.89 1.50
CA THR A 9 4.14 24.42 0.24
C THR A 9 5.09 23.42 -0.40
N ALA A 10 4.84 23.07 -1.66
CA ALA A 10 5.71 22.22 -2.46
C ALA A 10 5.80 22.77 -3.88
N GLY A 11 7.02 22.91 -4.41
CA GLY A 11 7.23 23.42 -5.78
C GLY A 11 6.65 24.82 -6.02
N GLY A 12 6.57 25.66 -4.99
CA GLY A 12 6.00 27.01 -5.07
C GLY A 12 4.47 27.07 -4.99
N VAL A 13 3.79 25.92 -4.86
CA VAL A 13 2.33 25.85 -4.68
C VAL A 13 2.02 25.48 -3.23
N THR A 14 1.13 26.24 -2.60
CA THR A 14 0.58 25.90 -1.28
C THR A 14 -0.65 25.03 -1.47
N TYR A 15 -0.64 23.87 -0.86
CA TYR A 15 -1.73 22.89 -0.90
C TYR A 15 -2.34 22.77 0.50
N ASP A 16 -3.66 22.80 0.59
CA ASP A 16 -4.41 22.85 1.85
C ASP A 16 -5.40 21.68 1.95
N PRO A 17 -5.24 20.76 2.91
CA PRO A 17 -6.21 19.71 3.18
C PRO A 17 -7.53 20.30 3.67
N VAL A 18 -8.60 20.08 2.92
CA VAL A 18 -9.94 20.56 3.29
C VAL A 18 -10.93 19.40 3.39
N ASP A 19 -11.87 19.54 4.30
CA ASP A 19 -13.04 18.68 4.45
C ASP A 19 -14.12 19.05 3.42
N VAL A 20 -14.14 18.34 2.29
CA VAL A 20 -15.16 18.49 1.25
C VAL A 20 -16.60 18.28 1.70
N SER A 21 -16.81 17.61 2.83
CA SER A 21 -18.15 17.42 3.39
C SER A 21 -18.63 18.62 4.20
N ASN A 22 -17.74 19.56 4.52
CA ASN A 22 -18.05 20.79 5.24
C ASN A 22 -17.90 22.01 4.31
N PRO A 23 -18.99 22.62 3.83
CA PRO A 23 -18.92 23.80 2.96
C PRO A 23 -18.25 25.04 3.58
N ALA A 24 -18.12 25.08 4.91
CA ALA A 24 -17.41 26.15 5.60
C ALA A 24 -15.90 25.94 5.63
N ASP A 25 -15.42 24.73 5.35
CA ASP A 25 -14.00 24.42 5.28
C ASP A 25 -13.48 24.75 3.87
N VAL A 26 -12.97 25.97 3.73
CA VAL A 26 -12.42 26.50 2.48
C VAL A 26 -10.91 26.62 2.60
N PRO A 27 -10.16 26.39 1.51
CA PRO A 27 -8.71 26.49 1.54
C PRO A 27 -8.28 27.92 1.94
N ALA A 28 -7.17 28.02 2.66
CA ALA A 28 -6.54 29.28 2.98
C ALA A 28 -6.32 30.13 1.73
N ALA A 29 -6.35 31.46 1.88
CA ALA A 29 -6.22 32.39 0.76
C ALA A 29 -4.95 32.11 -0.07
N GLY A 30 -5.12 31.86 -1.37
CA GLY A 30 -4.03 31.55 -2.30
C GLY A 30 -3.56 30.09 -2.26
N ALA A 31 -4.16 29.22 -1.44
CA ALA A 31 -3.86 27.79 -1.41
C ALA A 31 -4.77 26.99 -2.36
N THR A 32 -4.26 25.85 -2.82
CA THR A 32 -5.00 24.86 -3.61
C THR A 32 -5.57 23.80 -2.68
N ALA A 33 -6.89 23.62 -2.71
CA ALA A 33 -7.54 22.55 -1.96
C ALA A 33 -7.05 21.16 -2.40
N ILE A 34 -6.77 20.29 -1.44
CA ILE A 34 -6.54 18.87 -1.65
C ILE A 34 -7.45 18.06 -0.74
N HIS A 35 -7.91 16.92 -1.22
CA HIS A 35 -8.83 16.06 -0.48
C HIS A 35 -8.10 14.77 -0.12
N LEU A 36 -7.80 14.61 1.17
CA LEU A 36 -7.02 13.47 1.64
C LEU A 36 -7.96 12.32 1.96
N LEU A 37 -7.80 11.24 1.21
CA LEU A 37 -8.62 10.05 1.33
C LEU A 37 -7.80 8.89 1.89
N VAL A 38 -8.46 8.01 2.63
CA VAL A 38 -7.93 6.71 3.05
C VAL A 38 -8.96 5.63 2.74
N PRO A 39 -8.57 4.35 2.66
CA PRO A 39 -9.54 3.28 2.50
C PRO A 39 -10.53 3.18 3.66
N GLN A 40 -11.57 2.38 3.48
CA GLN A 40 -12.61 2.11 4.46
C GLN A 40 -12.08 1.57 5.80
N SER A 41 -12.90 1.68 6.84
CA SER A 41 -12.59 1.13 8.17
C SER A 41 -12.31 -0.39 8.10
N GLY A 42 -11.36 -0.86 8.91
CA GLY A 42 -10.90 -2.26 8.88
C GLY A 42 -9.86 -2.57 7.80
N SER A 43 -9.58 -1.63 6.90
CA SER A 43 -8.55 -1.80 5.86
C SER A 43 -7.14 -1.97 6.43
N GLY A 44 -6.43 -3.00 5.99
CA GLY A 44 -5.00 -3.16 6.27
C GLY A 44 -4.14 -2.03 5.64
N THR A 45 -4.55 -1.52 4.48
CA THR A 45 -3.87 -0.40 3.81
C THR A 45 -4.04 0.89 4.61
N ARG A 46 -5.25 1.16 5.11
CA ARG A 46 -5.51 2.29 6.03
C ARG A 46 -4.68 2.17 7.30
N SER A 47 -4.69 1.01 7.96
CA SER A 47 -3.95 0.80 9.20
C SER A 47 -2.45 1.03 9.02
N PHE A 48 -1.88 0.49 7.94
CA PHE A 48 -0.48 0.71 7.60
C PHE A 48 -0.18 2.20 7.34
N PHE A 49 -0.97 2.84 6.48
CA PHE A 49 -0.73 4.23 6.10
C PHE A 49 -0.93 5.19 7.27
N ALA A 50 -1.99 5.01 8.07
CA ALA A 50 -2.26 5.82 9.25
C ALA A 50 -1.11 5.73 10.28
N SER A 51 -0.58 4.53 10.50
CA SER A 51 0.61 4.32 11.34
C SER A 51 1.83 5.08 10.81
N ALA A 52 2.13 4.96 9.50
CA ALA A 52 3.24 5.66 8.88
C ALA A 52 3.08 7.20 8.91
N MET A 53 1.84 7.68 8.91
CA MET A 53 1.48 9.10 8.97
C MET A 53 1.35 9.65 10.40
N GLY A 54 1.37 8.79 11.42
CA GLY A 54 1.16 9.21 12.81
C GLY A 54 -0.27 9.70 13.11
N ILE A 55 -1.27 9.24 12.35
CA ILE A 55 -2.69 9.55 12.57
C ILE A 55 -3.44 8.32 13.07
N SER A 56 -4.61 8.51 13.69
CA SER A 56 -5.43 7.39 14.13
C SER A 56 -6.11 6.72 12.93
N ALA A 57 -6.01 5.39 12.86
CA ALA A 57 -6.71 4.59 11.86
C ALA A 57 -8.21 4.46 12.18
N THR A 58 -8.67 4.69 13.41
CA THR A 58 -10.08 4.52 13.79
C THR A 58 -10.80 5.86 13.91
N SER A 59 -10.12 6.88 14.43
CA SER A 59 -10.64 8.24 14.59
C SER A 59 -9.90 9.18 13.64
N LEU A 60 -10.35 9.23 12.38
CA LEU A 60 -9.68 10.03 11.37
C LEU A 60 -9.69 11.53 11.75
N PRO A 61 -8.61 12.27 11.46
CA PRO A 61 -8.65 13.73 11.49
C PRO A 61 -9.74 14.25 10.55
N ALA A 62 -10.34 15.40 10.88
CA ALA A 62 -11.45 15.97 10.09
C ALA A 62 -11.10 16.19 8.61
N TRP A 63 -9.84 16.51 8.32
CA TRP A 63 -9.28 16.73 6.98
C TRP A 63 -8.91 15.44 6.22
N VAL A 64 -9.23 14.25 6.77
CA VAL A 64 -9.07 12.95 6.10
C VAL A 64 -10.41 12.23 6.05
N LYS A 65 -10.79 11.69 4.88
CA LYS A 65 -12.04 10.94 4.70
C LYS A 65 -11.81 9.52 4.19
N ASP A 66 -12.71 8.62 4.55
CA ASP A 66 -12.77 7.26 4.03
C ASP A 66 -13.95 7.02 3.09
N THR A 67 -14.59 8.10 2.68
CA THR A 67 -15.72 8.11 1.75
C THR A 67 -15.54 9.19 0.69
N PHE A 68 -16.22 9.02 -0.44
CA PHE A 68 -16.31 9.98 -1.53
C PHE A 68 -17.73 9.98 -2.09
N VAL A 69 -18.11 11.06 -2.78
CA VAL A 69 -19.44 11.18 -3.42
C VAL A 69 -19.25 11.12 -4.93
N PRO A 70 -19.67 10.03 -5.60
CA PRO A 70 -19.35 9.82 -7.02
C PRO A 70 -20.11 10.74 -7.97
N THR A 71 -21.28 11.24 -7.54
CA THR A 71 -22.15 12.12 -8.32
C THR A 71 -22.66 13.22 -7.42
N ALA A 72 -22.68 14.47 -7.88
CA ALA A 72 -23.23 15.58 -7.12
C ALA A 72 -24.67 15.28 -6.64
N GLY A 73 -24.92 15.37 -5.33
CA GLY A 73 -26.19 15.01 -4.71
C GLY A 73 -26.44 13.51 -4.52
N GLY A 74 -25.48 12.65 -4.85
CA GLY A 74 -25.53 11.20 -4.64
C GLY A 74 -25.15 10.77 -3.22
N ALA A 75 -25.34 9.47 -2.94
CA ALA A 75 -24.93 8.88 -1.67
C ALA A 75 -23.39 8.74 -1.59
N ALA A 76 -22.83 8.95 -0.40
CA ALA A 76 -21.44 8.69 -0.13
C ALA A 76 -21.12 7.18 -0.28
N GLN A 77 -19.97 6.88 -0.87
CA GLN A 77 -19.43 5.54 -1.04
C GLN A 77 -18.11 5.42 -0.30
N SER A 78 -17.81 4.24 0.24
CA SER A 78 -16.53 3.98 0.89
C SER A 78 -15.40 3.88 -0.13
N VAL A 79 -14.29 4.56 0.13
CA VAL A 79 -13.05 4.43 -0.63
C VAL A 79 -12.54 3.00 -0.45
N GLN A 80 -12.44 2.23 -1.52
CA GLN A 80 -11.93 0.85 -1.48
C GLN A 80 -10.41 0.83 -1.61
N GLU A 81 -9.75 -0.17 -1.02
CA GLU A 81 -8.32 -0.36 -1.27
C GLU A 81 -8.06 -0.69 -2.74
N HIS A 82 -7.00 -0.07 -3.27
CA HIS A 82 -6.48 -0.40 -4.60
C HIS A 82 -7.49 -0.16 -5.73
N ASP A 83 -8.45 0.74 -5.49
CA ASP A 83 -9.40 1.23 -6.47
C ASP A 83 -9.24 2.75 -6.59
N GLY A 84 -8.94 3.23 -7.78
CA GLY A 84 -8.71 4.64 -8.06
C GLY A 84 -9.99 5.43 -8.36
N THR A 85 -11.19 4.85 -8.24
CA THR A 85 -12.46 5.51 -8.59
C THR A 85 -12.60 6.87 -7.89
N ALA A 86 -12.26 6.95 -6.60
CA ALA A 86 -12.38 8.18 -5.84
C ALA A 86 -11.50 9.31 -6.40
N VAL A 87 -10.24 9.02 -6.73
CA VAL A 87 -9.30 10.01 -7.31
C VAL A 87 -9.54 10.28 -8.79
N ALA A 88 -10.27 9.39 -9.49
CA ALA A 88 -10.69 9.61 -10.87
C ALA A 88 -11.81 10.66 -10.96
N LEU A 89 -12.71 10.64 -9.97
CA LEU A 89 -13.86 11.56 -9.89
C LEU A 89 -13.49 12.90 -9.24
N ASP A 90 -12.41 12.93 -8.47
CA ASP A 90 -11.93 14.11 -7.78
C ASP A 90 -10.45 14.37 -8.09
N ARG A 91 -10.19 15.40 -8.92
CA ARG A 91 -8.83 15.74 -9.37
C ARG A 91 -7.93 16.28 -8.26
N ASN A 92 -8.52 16.71 -7.13
CA ASN A 92 -7.80 17.20 -5.97
C ASN A 92 -7.61 16.11 -4.91
N ALA A 93 -8.16 14.92 -5.14
CA ALA A 93 -8.04 13.82 -4.19
C ALA A 93 -6.69 13.12 -4.27
N LEU A 94 -6.17 12.76 -3.09
CA LEU A 94 -5.00 11.93 -2.90
C LEU A 94 -5.36 10.80 -1.96
N MET A 95 -4.99 9.56 -2.32
CA MET A 95 -5.23 8.38 -1.49
C MET A 95 -4.01 7.47 -1.47
N PRO A 96 -3.79 6.70 -0.39
CA PRO A 96 -2.77 5.67 -0.40
C PRO A 96 -3.17 4.55 -1.36
N TYR A 97 -2.22 4.17 -2.21
CA TYR A 97 -2.36 3.08 -3.16
C TYR A 97 -1.11 2.21 -3.08
N SER A 98 -1.27 0.89 -2.96
CA SER A 98 -0.13 -0.03 -2.94
C SER A 98 0.56 -0.01 -4.31
N ILE A 99 1.83 0.41 -4.36
CA ILE A 99 2.61 0.45 -5.61
C ILE A 99 2.63 -0.92 -6.29
N ALA A 100 2.76 -2.00 -5.50
CA ALA A 100 2.73 -3.35 -6.04
C ALA A 100 1.38 -3.69 -6.69
N GLN A 101 0.26 -3.29 -6.08
CA GLN A 101 -1.07 -3.50 -6.68
C GLN A 101 -1.25 -2.64 -7.94
N TRP A 102 -0.72 -1.42 -7.95
CA TRP A 102 -0.80 -0.54 -9.12
C TRP A 102 -0.04 -1.16 -10.31
N LEU A 103 1.18 -1.65 -10.08
CA LEU A 103 1.99 -2.33 -11.10
C LEU A 103 1.39 -3.68 -11.53
N ALA A 104 0.83 -4.44 -10.59
CA ALA A 104 0.17 -5.71 -10.89
C ALA A 104 -1.06 -5.49 -11.78
N GLN A 105 -1.89 -4.51 -11.47
CA GLN A 105 -3.08 -4.18 -12.26
C GLN A 105 -2.72 -3.67 -13.66
N GLU A 106 -1.61 -2.94 -13.80
CA GLU A 106 -1.08 -2.57 -15.11
C GLU A 106 -0.73 -3.78 -15.97
N SER A 107 -0.16 -4.82 -15.36
CA SER A 107 0.21 -6.06 -16.05
C SER A 107 -0.97 -7.03 -16.25
N HIS A 108 -2.11 -6.78 -15.60
CA HIS A 108 -3.28 -7.67 -15.60
C HIS A 108 -4.58 -6.87 -15.84
N PRO A 109 -4.84 -6.41 -17.08
CA PRO A 109 -5.89 -5.44 -17.39
C PRO A 109 -7.31 -5.95 -17.07
N ALA A 110 -7.54 -7.27 -17.04
CA ALA A 110 -8.83 -7.86 -16.70
C ALA A 110 -9.30 -7.53 -15.27
N ILE A 111 -8.39 -7.10 -14.40
CA ILE A 111 -8.67 -6.73 -13.00
C ILE A 111 -8.18 -5.31 -12.67
N ASP A 112 -7.94 -4.47 -13.69
CA ASP A 112 -7.44 -3.11 -13.51
C ASP A 112 -8.54 -2.19 -12.96
N ARG A 113 -8.36 -1.77 -11.71
CA ARG A 113 -9.19 -0.82 -10.95
C ARG A 113 -8.43 0.48 -10.67
N ARG A 114 -7.33 0.74 -11.37
CA ARG A 114 -6.60 2.01 -11.20
C ARG A 114 -7.47 3.19 -11.59
N ASN A 115 -8.41 3.03 -12.54
CA ASN A 115 -9.32 4.10 -12.97
C ASN A 115 -8.57 5.41 -13.34
N GLY A 116 -7.36 5.29 -13.90
CA GLY A 116 -6.51 6.44 -14.24
C GLY A 116 -5.72 7.04 -13.08
N ALA A 117 -5.79 6.48 -11.87
CA ALA A 117 -4.95 6.85 -10.74
C ALA A 117 -3.46 6.76 -11.10
N ARG A 118 -2.71 7.79 -10.72
CA ARG A 118 -1.27 7.89 -10.98
C ARG A 118 -0.52 7.93 -9.67
N LEU A 119 0.54 7.14 -9.58
CA LEU A 119 1.47 7.22 -8.46
C LEU A 119 2.23 8.55 -8.51
N ARG A 120 2.43 9.16 -7.35
CA ARG A 120 3.17 10.42 -7.19
C ARG A 120 4.47 10.16 -6.43
N ASN A 121 5.44 11.04 -6.65
CA ASN A 121 6.67 11.03 -5.89
C ASN A 121 6.43 11.45 -4.44
N VAL A 122 7.24 10.92 -3.53
CA VAL A 122 7.35 11.44 -2.17
C VAL A 122 8.67 12.21 -2.11
N GLY A 123 8.57 13.55 -2.08
CA GLY A 123 9.73 14.40 -2.31
C GLY A 123 10.33 14.14 -3.69
N THR A 124 11.62 13.80 -3.72
CA THR A 124 12.35 13.46 -4.95
C THR A 124 12.29 11.96 -5.30
N LEU A 125 11.68 11.14 -4.46
CA LEU A 125 11.72 9.68 -4.58
C LEU A 125 10.55 9.18 -5.43
N SER A 126 10.89 8.57 -6.58
CA SER A 126 9.93 7.92 -7.49
C SER A 126 9.48 6.57 -6.93
N PRO A 127 8.16 6.26 -6.93
CA PRO A 127 7.63 4.99 -6.44
C PRO A 127 8.03 3.80 -7.33
N THR A 128 8.35 4.06 -8.59
CA THR A 128 8.80 3.07 -9.56
C THR A 128 10.26 3.30 -9.94
N ASP A 129 10.90 2.25 -10.44
CA ASP A 129 12.27 2.34 -10.97
C ASP A 129 12.33 3.22 -12.24
N ALA A 130 13.53 3.40 -12.80
CA ALA A 130 13.74 4.26 -13.97
C ALA A 130 12.95 3.83 -15.23
N THR A 131 12.47 2.58 -15.28
CA THR A 131 11.63 2.09 -16.38
C THR A 131 10.16 2.43 -16.18
N GLY A 132 9.75 2.73 -14.94
CA GLY A 132 8.35 2.91 -14.56
C GLY A 132 7.58 1.60 -14.36
N LEU A 133 8.19 0.45 -14.66
CA LEU A 133 7.51 -0.85 -14.72
C LEU A 133 7.72 -1.73 -13.49
N ARG A 134 8.54 -1.29 -12.52
CA ARG A 134 8.84 -2.07 -11.32
C ARG A 134 8.86 -1.20 -10.08
N LEU A 135 8.61 -1.81 -8.92
CA LEU A 135 8.72 -1.15 -7.62
C LEU A 135 10.15 -0.64 -7.41
N ASN A 136 10.28 0.63 -7.03
CA ASN A 136 11.55 1.13 -6.50
C ASN A 136 11.69 0.66 -5.03
N THR A 137 12.50 -0.37 -4.81
CA THR A 137 12.75 -0.92 -3.46
C THR A 137 13.55 0.00 -2.54
N SER A 138 14.03 1.13 -3.04
CA SER A 138 14.65 2.22 -2.27
C SER A 138 13.75 3.45 -2.15
N TRP A 139 12.46 3.34 -2.47
CA TRP A 139 11.55 4.49 -2.58
C TRP A 139 11.35 5.27 -1.28
N HIS A 140 10.99 4.62 -0.16
CA HIS A 140 10.76 5.33 1.09
C HIS A 140 10.92 4.39 2.30
N PRO A 141 11.71 4.76 3.33
CA PRO A 141 12.05 3.85 4.42
C PRO A 141 10.87 3.45 5.31
N THR A 142 9.82 4.28 5.42
CA THR A 142 8.65 4.00 6.28
C THR A 142 7.39 3.58 5.53
N LEU A 143 7.39 3.66 4.19
CA LEU A 143 6.22 3.31 3.37
C LEU A 143 6.45 2.04 2.55
N LEU A 144 7.63 1.45 2.68
CA LEU A 144 7.93 0.11 2.24
C LEU A 144 7.72 -0.85 3.41
N ARG A 145 7.16 -2.01 3.09
CA ARG A 145 6.99 -3.11 4.05
C ARG A 145 7.32 -4.43 3.37
N GLU A 146 7.85 -5.34 4.16
CA GLU A 146 8.03 -6.72 3.73
C GLU A 146 6.71 -7.46 3.85
N VAL A 147 6.50 -8.40 2.94
CA VAL A 147 5.32 -9.24 2.93
C VAL A 147 5.74 -10.64 3.34
N TYR A 148 5.02 -11.19 4.30
CA TYR A 148 5.29 -12.50 4.88
C TYR A 148 4.18 -13.46 4.49
N ASN A 149 4.56 -14.72 4.33
CA ASN A 149 3.62 -15.83 4.26
C ASN A 149 3.53 -16.46 5.65
N VAL A 150 2.31 -16.67 6.14
CA VAL A 150 2.10 -17.36 7.42
C VAL A 150 2.06 -18.86 7.14
N ILE A 151 2.99 -19.60 7.75
CA ILE A 151 3.07 -21.06 7.64
C ILE A 151 3.11 -21.69 9.03
N PRO A 152 2.64 -22.95 9.19
CA PRO A 152 2.77 -23.67 10.45
C PRO A 152 4.23 -23.77 10.90
N PHE A 153 4.52 -23.54 12.18
CA PHE A 153 5.91 -23.56 12.67
C PHE A 153 6.61 -24.90 12.42
N ALA A 154 5.92 -26.03 12.55
CA ALA A 154 6.46 -27.35 12.22
C ALA A 154 6.94 -27.48 10.75
N ALA A 155 6.43 -26.64 9.85
CA ALA A 155 6.88 -26.59 8.46
C ALA A 155 8.25 -25.93 8.28
N THR A 156 8.67 -25.12 9.25
CA THR A 156 9.95 -24.40 9.22
C THR A 156 11.13 -25.25 9.69
N THR A 157 10.88 -26.37 10.38
CA THR A 157 11.90 -27.21 11.02
C THR A 157 12.00 -28.62 10.42
N ALA A 158 11.07 -29.01 9.54
CA ALA A 158 11.05 -30.32 8.90
C ALA A 158 12.08 -30.42 7.76
N SER A 159 13.34 -30.66 8.10
CA SER A 159 14.45 -30.68 7.13
C SER A 159 14.58 -31.95 6.28
N THR A 160 13.81 -33.02 6.51
CA THR A 160 14.12 -34.34 5.92
C THR A 160 12.93 -35.24 5.50
N GLY A 161 11.70 -34.73 5.42
CA GLY A 161 10.52 -35.56 5.09
C GLY A 161 9.82 -35.20 3.77
N THR A 162 9.23 -36.19 3.10
CA THR A 162 8.30 -36.04 1.96
C THR A 162 6.92 -35.52 2.37
N SER A 163 6.86 -34.59 3.32
CA SER A 163 5.62 -34.01 3.80
C SER A 163 5.27 -32.75 3.02
N TYR A 164 3.98 -32.49 2.84
CA TYR A 164 3.43 -31.24 2.29
C TYR A 164 4.08 -29.97 2.87
N LEU A 165 4.50 -30.03 4.14
CA LEU A 165 5.15 -28.93 4.84
C LEU A 165 6.58 -28.63 4.34
N ASN A 166 7.32 -29.64 3.90
CA ASN A 166 8.64 -29.48 3.28
C ASN A 166 8.54 -28.87 1.87
N ASP A 167 7.47 -29.19 1.13
CA ASP A 167 7.22 -28.59 -0.19
C ASP A 167 6.80 -27.12 -0.09
N LEU A 168 6.03 -26.73 0.94
CA LEU A 168 5.77 -25.30 1.23
C LEU A 168 7.06 -24.53 1.50
N TRP A 169 7.98 -25.10 2.29
CA TRP A 169 9.28 -24.49 2.52
C TRP A 169 10.10 -24.37 1.22
N LYS A 170 10.10 -25.39 0.36
CA LYS A 170 10.78 -25.36 -0.95
C LYS A 170 10.23 -24.31 -1.92
N ILE A 171 8.94 -23.98 -1.86
CA ILE A 171 8.34 -22.91 -2.68
C ILE A 171 8.94 -21.54 -2.31
N PHE A 172 9.21 -21.31 -1.02
CA PHE A 172 9.73 -20.02 -0.57
C PHE A 172 11.26 -19.94 -0.56
N VAL A 173 11.97 -21.04 -0.29
CA VAL A 173 13.44 -21.04 -0.05
C VAL A 173 14.22 -21.81 -1.11
N GLY A 174 13.55 -22.58 -1.97
CA GLY A 174 14.21 -23.45 -2.94
C GLY A 174 14.95 -22.68 -4.04
N ASN A 175 16.13 -23.19 -4.42
CA ASN A 175 16.91 -22.70 -5.56
C ASN A 175 16.42 -23.25 -6.93
N ASN A 176 15.24 -23.88 -6.99
CA ASN A 176 14.67 -24.39 -8.24
C ASN A 176 13.80 -23.31 -8.90
N ALA A 177 14.16 -22.91 -10.13
CA ALA A 177 13.47 -21.90 -10.92
C ALA A 177 11.96 -22.17 -11.15
N LEU A 178 11.50 -23.42 -10.99
CA LEU A 178 10.09 -23.79 -11.14
C LEU A 178 9.23 -23.52 -9.88
N PHE A 179 9.84 -23.44 -8.69
CA PHE A 179 9.12 -23.32 -7.42
C PHE A 179 9.61 -22.18 -6.51
N GLY A 180 10.88 -21.80 -6.60
CA GLY A 180 11.50 -20.79 -5.74
C GLY A 180 11.03 -19.40 -6.09
N ILE A 181 10.02 -18.90 -5.37
CA ILE A 181 9.46 -17.56 -5.56
C ILE A 181 10.56 -16.50 -5.52
N CYS A 182 11.56 -16.70 -4.64
CA CYS A 182 12.72 -15.84 -4.45
C CYS A 182 13.70 -15.79 -5.62
N SER A 183 13.55 -16.67 -6.61
CA SER A 183 14.30 -16.68 -7.87
C SER A 183 13.47 -16.32 -9.09
N SER A 184 12.15 -16.27 -8.94
CA SER A 184 11.19 -16.07 -10.04
C SER A 184 11.04 -14.59 -10.41
N SER A 185 10.93 -14.31 -11.72
CA SER A 185 10.51 -13.01 -12.25
C SER A 185 9.03 -12.71 -11.97
N ARG A 186 8.23 -13.72 -11.59
CA ARG A 186 6.80 -13.56 -11.28
C ARG A 186 6.56 -12.59 -10.11
N ILE A 187 7.49 -12.52 -9.14
CA ILE A 187 7.39 -11.54 -8.04
C ILE A 187 7.22 -10.12 -8.60
N THR A 188 8.07 -9.76 -9.57
CA THR A 188 8.05 -8.42 -10.18
C THR A 188 6.87 -8.21 -11.13
N GLU A 189 6.36 -9.28 -11.76
CA GLU A 189 5.15 -9.23 -12.60
C GLU A 189 3.88 -8.94 -11.77
N TYR A 190 3.82 -9.47 -10.54
CA TYR A 190 2.80 -9.10 -9.55
C TYR A 190 3.15 -7.82 -8.77
N GLY A 191 4.08 -7.00 -9.30
CA GLY A 191 4.41 -5.67 -8.79
C GLY A 191 5.24 -5.63 -7.50
N PHE A 192 5.60 -6.78 -6.92
CA PHE A 192 6.40 -6.83 -5.70
C PHE A 192 7.87 -6.53 -6.00
N GLY A 193 8.53 -5.89 -5.02
CA GLY A 193 9.98 -5.80 -4.99
C GLY A 193 10.59 -7.12 -4.56
N ARG A 194 11.71 -7.50 -5.18
CA ARG A 194 12.44 -8.70 -4.79
C ARG A 194 13.34 -8.39 -3.60
N LEU A 195 13.17 -9.12 -2.51
CA LEU A 195 14.12 -9.12 -1.40
C LEU A 195 15.44 -9.77 -1.84
N SER A 196 16.55 -9.45 -1.16
CA SER A 196 17.83 -10.12 -1.44
C SER A 196 17.69 -11.63 -1.27
N THR A 197 18.50 -12.42 -1.97
CA THR A 197 18.49 -13.89 -1.85
C THR A 197 18.81 -14.37 -0.43
N THR A 198 19.48 -13.52 0.35
CA THR A 198 19.76 -13.78 1.77
C THR A 198 18.56 -13.52 2.67
N ARG A 199 17.58 -12.70 2.28
CA ARG A 199 16.40 -12.36 3.11
C ARG A 199 15.11 -13.01 2.60
N CYS A 200 15.00 -13.21 1.30
CA CYS A 200 13.83 -13.84 0.69
C CYS A 200 13.74 -15.31 1.12
N GLY A 201 12.57 -15.72 1.63
CA GLY A 201 12.34 -17.08 2.12
C GLY A 201 12.87 -17.33 3.54
N GLN A 202 13.53 -16.35 4.17
CA GLN A 202 13.88 -16.50 5.59
C GLN A 202 12.64 -16.57 6.47
N VAL A 203 12.72 -17.41 7.49
CA VAL A 203 11.76 -17.45 8.58
C VAL A 203 12.18 -16.38 9.58
N ASP A 204 11.28 -15.46 9.90
CA ASP A 204 11.46 -14.56 11.03
C ASP A 204 10.82 -15.17 12.28
N PRO A 205 11.62 -15.74 13.21
CA PRO A 205 11.08 -16.40 14.40
C PRO A 205 10.47 -15.43 15.42
N ALA A 206 10.73 -14.12 15.28
CA ALA A 206 10.11 -13.09 16.11
C ALA A 206 8.67 -12.78 15.65
N LEU A 207 8.33 -13.08 14.39
CA LEU A 207 6.99 -12.91 13.83
C LEU A 207 6.20 -14.22 13.96
N ARG A 208 5.56 -14.41 15.12
CA ARG A 208 4.61 -15.53 15.34
C ARG A 208 3.18 -15.03 15.26
N ALA A 209 2.34 -15.76 14.53
CA ALA A 209 0.90 -15.46 14.47
C ALA A 209 0.19 -15.68 15.82
N TYR A 210 0.77 -16.49 16.71
CA TYR A 210 0.25 -16.80 18.04
C TYR A 210 1.38 -16.74 19.07
N ASP A 211 1.04 -16.30 20.29
CA ASP A 211 1.96 -16.35 21.44
C ASP A 211 2.33 -17.81 21.75
N SER A 212 3.61 -18.06 22.01
CA SER A 212 4.15 -19.34 22.43
C SER A 212 3.57 -19.87 23.75
N THR A 213 2.90 -19.04 24.55
CA THR A 213 2.34 -19.42 25.85
C THR A 213 0.89 -19.91 25.80
N GLN A 214 0.24 -19.91 24.63
CA GLN A 214 -1.18 -20.30 24.49
C GLN A 214 -1.38 -21.77 24.07
N TRP A 215 -0.43 -22.66 24.35
CA TRP A 215 -0.53 -24.10 24.09
C TRP A 215 -0.20 -24.92 25.33
#